data_AF-A0A7S1XC76-F1
#
_entry.id   AF-A0A7S1XC76-F1
#
_cell.length_a   1.000
_cell.length_b   1.000
_cell.length_c   1.000
_cell.angle_alpha   90.00
_cell.angle_beta   90.00
_cell.angle_gamma   90.00
#
_symmetry.space_group_name_H-M   'P 1'
#
loop_
_entity.id
_entity.type
_entity.pdbx_description
1 polymer ?
#
loop_
_entity_poly.entity_id
_entity_poly.type
_entity_poly.pdbx_seq_one_letter_code
_entity_poly.pdbx_strand_id
1 'polypeptide(L)'
;AYFRHMATEIQRVWRGYLSRKHVHSFYARKAYLEMVAAKNAETRLMLEQEYQRAMVERETVAQEAAHARFGNTIQKMHHLVSTAAQPGIFNSPYSHVTGGPPAVAGVPVEAHLQDTVRGLLQKKSVPRNGSGLLPAITDRPPLSNYTHTGRLKALASAATHASPNLSLQASVPYGMVHEERQFEGYLERVAVLAHHDQ
;
A
#
# COMPACT_ATOMS: atom_id res chain seq x y z
N ALA A 1 -44.29 44.71 49.06
CA ALA A 1 -43.66 43.38 48.93
C ALA A 1 -44.39 42.48 47.93
N TYR A 2 -45.72 42.37 48.01
CA TYR A 2 -46.57 41.49 47.17
C TYR A 2 -46.33 41.59 45.65
N PHE A 3 -46.41 42.79 45.05
CA PHE A 3 -46.25 42.96 43.60
C PHE A 3 -44.87 42.55 43.07
N ARG A 4 -43.83 42.75 43.88
CA ARG A 4 -42.47 42.34 43.52
C ARG A 4 -42.39 40.82 43.38
N HIS A 5 -42.96 40.10 44.34
CA HIS A 5 -43.04 38.63 44.30
C HIS A 5 -43.80 38.14 43.07
N MET A 6 -44.97 38.72 42.79
CA MET A 6 -45.77 38.35 41.61
C MET A 6 -45.05 38.63 40.29
N ALA A 7 -44.32 39.75 40.19
CA ALA A 7 -43.50 40.06 39.01
C ALA A 7 -42.38 39.04 38.81
N THR A 8 -41.71 38.59 39.88
CA THR A 8 -40.66 37.57 39.79
C THR A 8 -41.19 36.22 39.31
N GLU A 9 -42.37 35.81 39.76
CA GLU A 9 -43.04 34.59 39.29
C GLU A 9 -43.34 34.65 37.79
N ILE A 10 -43.90 35.77 37.31
CA ILE A 10 -44.16 35.98 35.88
C ILE A 10 -42.86 35.95 35.07
N GLN A 11 -41.82 36.65 35.53
CA GLN A 11 -40.52 36.70 34.86
C GLN A 11 -39.85 35.32 34.79
N ARG A 12 -39.95 34.51 35.84
CA ARG A 12 -39.43 33.14 35.88
C ARG A 12 -40.08 32.27 34.82
N VAL A 13 -41.41 32.29 34.74
CA VAL A 13 -42.18 31.51 33.75
C VAL A 13 -41.84 31.97 32.33
N TRP A 14 -41.81 33.29 32.09
CA TRP A 14 -41.49 33.86 30.78
C TRP A 14 -40.09 33.49 30.29
N ARG A 15 -39.06 33.58 31.15
CA ARG A 15 -37.70 33.18 30.82
C ARG A 15 -37.61 31.70 30.45
N GLY A 16 -38.32 30.84 31.19
CA GLY A 16 -38.41 29.42 30.89
C GLY A 16 -39.08 29.13 29.53
N TYR A 17 -40.18 29.82 29.23
CA TYR A 17 -40.86 29.73 27.93
C TYR A 17 -39.95 30.19 26.79
N LEU A 18 -39.32 31.36 26.94
CA LEU A 18 -38.46 31.95 25.92
C LEU A 18 -37.28 31.03 25.57
N SER A 19 -36.63 30.46 26.59
CA SER A 19 -35.51 29.54 26.43
C SER A 19 -35.90 28.24 25.70
N ARG A 20 -37.00 27.58 26.11
CA ARG A 20 -37.47 26.34 25.46
C ARG A 20 -37.98 26.56 24.04
N LYS A 21 -38.46 27.76 23.72
CA LYS A 21 -38.98 28.06 22.38
C LYS A 21 -37.90 28.52 21.40
N HIS A 22 -36.92 29.31 21.84
CA HIS A 22 -35.99 29.99 20.93
C HIS A 22 -34.52 29.61 21.10
N VAL A 23 -34.13 29.02 22.24
CA VAL A 23 -32.71 28.73 22.52
C VAL A 23 -32.44 27.23 22.44
N HIS A 24 -33.34 26.40 22.97
CA HIS A 24 -33.12 24.96 23.06
C HIS A 24 -34.23 24.16 22.39
N SER A 25 -33.94 23.61 21.22
CA SER A 25 -34.79 22.60 20.59
C SER A 25 -34.32 21.20 20.99
N PHE A 26 -35.08 20.55 21.89
CA PHE A 26 -34.81 19.17 22.33
C PHE A 26 -34.79 18.19 21.15
N TYR A 27 -35.76 18.31 20.25
CA TYR A 27 -35.88 17.41 19.10
C TYR A 27 -34.74 17.59 18.09
N ALA A 28 -34.31 18.82 17.83
CA ALA A 28 -33.15 19.07 16.97
C ALA A 28 -31.88 18.48 17.57
N ARG A 29 -31.66 18.65 18.88
CA ARG A 29 -30.52 18.05 19.59
C ARG A 29 -30.55 16.53 19.53
N LYS A 30 -31.73 15.93 19.72
CA LYS A 30 -31.91 14.47 19.65
C LYS A 30 -31.57 13.94 18.25
N ALA A 31 -32.13 14.55 17.21
CA ALA A 31 -31.87 14.17 15.83
C ALA A 31 -30.37 14.29 15.46
N TYR A 32 -29.72 15.36 15.91
CA TYR A 32 -28.27 15.52 15.73
C TYR A 32 -27.47 14.40 16.38
N LEU A 33 -27.78 14.03 17.63
CA LEU A 33 -27.08 12.94 18.32
C LEU A 33 -27.30 11.59 17.64
N GLU A 34 -28.50 11.32 17.13
CA GLU A 34 -28.81 10.12 16.36
C GLU A 34 -28.01 10.07 15.05
N MET A 35 -27.93 11.20 14.32
CA MET A 35 -27.10 11.33 13.12
C MET A 35 -25.61 11.10 13.42
N VAL A 36 -25.08 11.70 14.48
CA VAL A 36 -23.68 11.51 14.90
C VAL A 36 -23.42 10.05 15.27
N ALA A 37 -24.34 9.40 15.99
CA ALA A 37 -24.23 7.99 16.33
C ALA A 37 -24.20 7.09 15.08
N ALA A 38 -25.08 7.37 14.11
CA ALA A 38 -25.10 6.66 12.83
C ALA A 38 -23.79 6.85 12.06
N LYS A 39 -23.28 8.09 11.97
CA LYS A 39 -22.02 8.35 11.27
C LYS A 39 -20.83 7.69 11.95
N ASN A 40 -20.79 7.72 13.28
CA ASN A 40 -19.76 7.03 14.05
C ASN A 40 -19.78 5.52 13.80
N ALA A 41 -20.96 4.90 13.71
CA ALA A 41 -21.07 3.48 13.39
C ALA A 41 -20.53 3.16 11.99
N GLU A 42 -20.86 3.97 10.99
CA GLU A 42 -20.33 3.86 9.63
C GLU A 42 -18.80 4.01 9.61
N THR A 43 -18.27 5.04 10.26
CA THR A 43 -16.83 5.28 10.35
C THR A 43 -16.11 4.11 11.02
N ARG A 44 -16.64 3.56 12.12
CA ARG A 44 -16.04 2.39 12.78
C ARG A 44 -15.99 1.18 11.86
N LEU A 45 -17.03 0.94 11.07
CA LEU A 45 -17.05 -0.15 10.09
C LEU A 45 -16.01 0.05 8.99
N MET A 46 -15.86 1.28 8.48
CA MET A 46 -14.82 1.61 7.51
C MET A 46 -13.42 1.39 8.09
N LEU A 47 -13.16 1.85 9.32
CA LEU A 47 -11.87 1.65 9.99
C LEU A 47 -11.55 0.16 10.18
N GLU A 48 -12.53 -0.64 10.56
CA GLU A 48 -12.34 -2.08 10.71
C GLU A 48 -11.96 -2.73 9.38
N GLN A 49 -12.65 -2.40 8.29
CA GLN A 49 -12.33 -2.94 6.96
C GLN A 49 -10.92 -2.55 6.50
N GLU A 50 -10.53 -1.29 6.69
CA GLU A 50 -9.18 -0.82 6.35
C GLU A 50 -8.11 -1.47 7.22
N TYR A 51 -8.40 -1.68 8.51
CA TYR A 51 -7.49 -2.40 9.40
C TYR A 51 -7.27 -3.85 8.93
N GLN A 52 -8.33 -4.57 8.59
CA GLN A 52 -8.22 -5.94 8.08
C GLN A 52 -7.41 -6.00 6.77
N ARG A 53 -7.65 -5.06 5.85
CA ARG A 53 -6.87 -4.96 4.60
C ARG A 53 -5.39 -4.72 4.88
N ALA A 54 -5.07 -3.77 5.76
CA ALA A 54 -3.70 -3.45 6.12
C ALA A 54 -2.98 -4.62 6.81
N MET A 55 -3.68 -5.42 7.61
CA MET A 55 -3.12 -6.62 8.23
C MET A 55 -2.75 -7.67 7.17
N VAL A 56 -3.66 -7.96 6.24
CA VAL A 56 -3.40 -8.90 5.14
C VAL A 56 -2.22 -8.41 4.28
N GLU A 57 -2.20 -7.14 3.89
CA GLU A 57 -1.11 -6.56 3.10
C GLU A 57 0.23 -6.64 3.85
N ARG A 58 0.23 -6.39 5.16
CA ARG A 58 1.44 -6.49 5.97
C ARG A 58 1.95 -7.93 6.02
N GLU A 59 1.06 -8.91 6.13
CA GLU A 59 1.41 -10.33 6.13
C GLU A 59 1.97 -10.76 4.77
N THR A 60 1.35 -10.35 3.66
CA THR A 60 1.85 -10.68 2.31
C THR A 60 3.21 -10.04 2.05
N VAL A 61 3.40 -8.75 2.38
CA VAL A 61 4.68 -8.06 2.25
C VAL A 61 5.77 -8.72 3.11
N ALA A 62 5.43 -9.13 4.34
CA ALA A 62 6.37 -9.83 5.21
C ALA A 62 6.76 -11.22 4.65
N GLN A 63 5.78 -11.96 4.11
CA GLN A 63 6.02 -13.24 3.44
C GLN A 63 6.90 -13.06 2.21
N GLU A 64 6.58 -12.12 1.32
CA GLU A 64 7.38 -11.82 0.12
C GLU A 64 8.81 -11.41 0.49
N ALA A 65 8.97 -10.56 1.50
CA ALA A 65 10.29 -10.18 1.99
C ALA A 65 11.07 -11.39 2.55
N ALA A 66 10.41 -12.30 3.27
CA ALA A 66 11.02 -13.53 3.76
C ALA A 66 11.41 -14.47 2.61
N HIS A 67 10.54 -14.65 1.61
CA HIS A 67 10.82 -15.43 0.40
C HIS A 67 11.98 -14.85 -0.41
N ALA A 68 12.03 -13.52 -0.57
CA ALA A 68 13.14 -12.86 -1.26
C ALA A 68 14.47 -13.02 -0.50
N ARG A 69 14.46 -12.89 0.83
CA ARG A 69 15.65 -13.14 1.67
C ARG A 69 16.11 -14.59 1.57
N PHE A 70 15.17 -15.54 1.63
CA PHE A 70 15.46 -16.95 1.46
C PHE A 70 16.08 -17.24 0.09
N GLY A 71 15.46 -16.76 -1.00
CA GLY A 71 15.97 -16.90 -2.36
C GLY A 71 17.39 -16.34 -2.53
N ASN A 72 17.66 -15.15 -1.98
CA ASN A 72 19.00 -14.54 -1.98
C ASN A 72 20.05 -15.40 -1.26
N THR A 73 19.68 -16.03 -0.14
CA THR A 73 20.57 -16.93 0.60
C THR A 73 20.84 -18.20 -0.19
N ILE A 74 19.79 -18.86 -0.70
CA ILE A 74 19.90 -20.09 -1.49
C ILE A 74 20.72 -19.87 -2.76
N GLN A 75 20.56 -18.73 -3.44
CA GLN A 75 21.34 -18.38 -4.63
C GLN A 75 22.85 -18.35 -4.37
N LYS A 76 23.28 -17.89 -3.19
CA LYS A 76 24.70 -17.86 -2.78
C LYS A 76 25.22 -19.25 -2.45
N MET A 77 24.34 -20.19 -2.11
CA MET A 77 24.64 -21.57 -1.71
C MET A 77 24.60 -22.57 -2.89
N HIS A 78 24.60 -22.11 -4.14
CA HIS A 78 24.54 -22.98 -5.33
C HIS A 78 25.63 -24.07 -5.41
N HIS A 79 26.75 -23.88 -4.73
CA HIS A 79 27.83 -24.86 -4.64
C HIS A 79 27.49 -26.07 -3.74
N LEU A 80 26.40 -26.00 -2.97
CA LEU A 80 25.91 -27.09 -2.13
C LEU A 80 24.95 -28.03 -2.87
N VAL A 81 24.60 -27.72 -4.11
CA VAL A 81 23.73 -28.54 -4.98
C VAL A 81 24.42 -29.86 -5.32
N SER A 82 23.66 -30.94 -5.33
CA SER A 82 24.15 -32.24 -5.78
C SER A 82 24.55 -32.23 -7.26
N THR A 83 25.66 -32.88 -7.57
CA THR A 83 26.08 -33.15 -8.94
C THR A 83 25.89 -34.64 -9.27
N ALA A 84 26.00 -35.00 -10.54
CA ALA A 84 25.94 -36.40 -10.96
C ALA A 84 27.07 -37.26 -10.33
N ALA A 85 28.23 -36.65 -10.05
CA ALA A 85 29.39 -37.35 -9.51
C ALA A 85 29.42 -37.35 -7.97
N GLN A 86 28.91 -36.30 -7.32
CA GLN A 86 28.96 -36.13 -5.87
C GLN A 86 27.65 -35.57 -5.31
N PRO A 87 27.03 -36.22 -4.31
CA PRO A 87 25.83 -35.72 -3.66
C PRO A 87 26.12 -34.45 -2.83
N GLY A 88 25.18 -33.53 -2.83
CA GLY A 88 25.19 -32.32 -2.01
C GLY A 88 24.92 -32.65 -0.54
N ILE A 89 25.25 -31.71 0.35
CA ILE A 89 25.08 -31.89 1.80
C ILE A 89 23.62 -32.22 2.16
N PHE A 90 22.67 -31.65 1.43
CA PHE A 90 21.24 -31.83 1.65
C PHE A 90 20.65 -33.09 0.99
N ASN A 91 21.45 -33.84 0.22
CA ASN A 91 21.08 -35.09 -0.44
C ASN A 91 22.03 -36.24 -0.03
N SER A 92 22.32 -36.34 1.26
CA SER A 92 23.19 -37.38 1.79
C SER A 92 22.51 -38.77 1.79
N PRO A 93 23.24 -39.86 1.49
CA PRO A 93 22.72 -41.23 1.59
C PRO A 93 22.32 -41.60 3.04
N TYR A 94 22.80 -40.86 4.03
CA TYR A 94 22.45 -41.04 5.44
C TYR A 94 21.21 -40.25 5.89
N SER A 95 20.52 -39.58 4.97
CA SER A 95 19.29 -38.81 5.28
C SER A 95 18.22 -39.64 5.99
N HIS A 96 18.14 -40.94 5.70
CA HIS A 96 17.21 -41.86 6.33
C HIS A 96 17.48 -42.10 7.82
N VAL A 97 18.73 -41.89 8.27
CA VAL A 97 19.14 -42.02 9.68
C VAL A 97 18.80 -40.75 10.48
N THR A 98 18.84 -39.60 9.82
CA THR A 98 18.61 -38.27 10.44
C THR A 98 17.13 -37.86 10.46
N GLY A 99 16.21 -38.73 10.00
CA GLY A 99 14.77 -38.45 9.97
C GLY A 99 14.26 -37.80 8.68
N GLY A 100 15.03 -37.87 7.59
CA GLY A 100 14.66 -37.36 6.27
C GLY A 100 15.45 -36.13 5.83
N PRO A 101 15.32 -35.71 4.56
CA PRO A 101 15.97 -34.51 4.05
C PRO A 101 15.38 -33.24 4.70
N PRO A 102 16.21 -32.24 5.04
CA PRO A 102 15.70 -31.00 5.61
C PRO A 102 14.77 -30.30 4.62
N ALA A 103 13.58 -29.95 5.08
CA ALA A 103 12.53 -29.35 4.26
C ALA A 103 12.12 -27.97 4.80
N VAL A 104 11.87 -27.05 3.87
CA VAL A 104 11.32 -25.71 4.13
C VAL A 104 9.99 -25.63 3.40
N ALA A 105 8.91 -25.31 4.13
CA ALA A 105 7.54 -25.30 3.61
C ALA A 105 7.11 -26.62 2.92
N GLY A 106 7.58 -27.77 3.45
CA GLY A 106 7.26 -29.10 2.91
C GLY A 106 8.06 -29.51 1.67
N VAL A 107 8.92 -28.63 1.15
CA VAL A 107 9.79 -28.91 -0.01
C VAL A 107 11.23 -29.08 0.48
N PRO A 108 11.96 -30.12 0.04
CA PRO A 108 13.35 -30.33 0.45
C PRO A 108 14.24 -29.16 0.02
N VAL A 109 15.20 -28.78 0.87
CA VAL A 109 16.14 -27.68 0.60
C VAL A 109 16.92 -27.92 -0.71
N GLU A 110 17.24 -29.17 -1.01
CA GLU A 110 17.88 -29.57 -2.27
C GLU A 110 17.08 -29.13 -3.51
N ALA A 111 15.75 -29.24 -3.49
CA ALA A 111 14.92 -28.83 -4.63
C ALA A 111 14.96 -27.31 -4.83
N HIS A 112 14.89 -26.52 -3.75
CA HIS A 112 15.05 -25.06 -3.80
C HIS A 112 16.40 -24.65 -4.39
N LEU A 113 17.47 -25.35 -4.03
CA LEU A 113 18.81 -25.12 -4.57
C LEU A 113 18.90 -25.47 -6.06
N GLN A 114 18.31 -26.59 -6.50
CA GLN A 114 18.31 -26.98 -7.91
C GLN A 114 17.52 -26.01 -8.78
N ASP A 115 16.34 -25.57 -8.33
CA ASP A 115 15.49 -24.65 -9.09
C ASP A 115 16.13 -23.26 -9.24
N THR A 116 16.76 -22.75 -8.18
CA THR A 116 17.50 -21.48 -8.26
C THR A 116 18.67 -21.57 -9.24
N VAL A 117 19.47 -22.65 -9.20
CA VAL A 117 20.56 -22.85 -10.16
C VAL A 117 20.05 -22.99 -11.59
N ARG A 118 18.98 -23.77 -11.80
CA ARG A 118 18.35 -23.92 -13.11
C ARG A 118 17.90 -22.56 -13.66
N GLY A 119 17.27 -21.73 -12.83
CA GLY A 119 16.87 -20.37 -13.20
C GLY A 119 18.07 -19.46 -13.55
N LEU A 120 19.18 -19.55 -12.81
CA LEU A 120 20.41 -18.82 -13.11
C LEU A 120 21.03 -19.25 -14.45
N LEU A 121 21.03 -20.55 -14.74
CA LEU A 121 21.53 -21.10 -16.00
C LEU A 121 20.65 -20.67 -17.18
N GLN A 122 19.33 -20.72 -17.03
CA GLN A 122 18.37 -20.25 -18.04
C GLN A 122 18.51 -18.75 -18.32
N LYS A 123 18.75 -17.92 -17.29
CA LYS A 123 19.00 -16.48 -17.48
C LYS A 123 20.29 -16.19 -18.25
N LYS A 124 21.30 -17.07 -18.14
CA LYS A 124 22.56 -16.97 -18.89
C LYS A 124 22.44 -17.48 -20.32
N SER A 125 21.53 -18.40 -20.61
CA SER A 125 21.27 -18.85 -21.97
C SER A 125 20.52 -17.76 -22.74
N VAL A 126 21.27 -16.84 -23.35
CA VAL A 126 20.76 -15.97 -24.44
C VAL A 126 20.22 -16.88 -25.55
N PRO A 127 19.02 -16.62 -26.13
CA PRO A 127 18.58 -17.39 -27.28
C PRO A 127 19.60 -17.21 -28.41
N ARG A 128 20.25 -18.31 -28.80
CA ARG A 128 21.00 -18.38 -30.06
C ARG A 128 19.97 -18.36 -31.20
N ASN A 129 19.39 -17.21 -31.47
CA ASN A 129 18.72 -16.99 -32.74
C ASN A 129 19.82 -16.90 -33.80
N GLY A 130 19.97 -17.97 -34.57
CA GLY A 130 20.84 -18.02 -35.74
C GLY A 130 22.17 -18.74 -35.48
N SER A 131 22.51 -19.60 -36.43
CA SER A 131 23.83 -20.20 -36.67
C SER A 131 24.98 -19.30 -36.26
N GLY A 132 26.03 -19.89 -35.67
CA GLY A 132 27.26 -19.19 -35.29
C GLY A 132 28.08 -18.66 -36.48
N LEU A 133 27.53 -17.75 -37.26
CA LEU A 133 28.29 -16.83 -38.10
C LEU A 133 28.41 -15.51 -37.35
N LEU A 134 29.64 -14.97 -37.33
CA LEU A 134 29.87 -13.58 -36.97
C LEU A 134 28.91 -12.69 -37.80
N PRO A 135 28.42 -11.56 -37.26
CA PRO A 135 27.57 -10.64 -38.03
C PRO A 135 28.27 -10.28 -39.35
N ALA A 136 27.49 -10.25 -40.44
CA ALA A 136 27.99 -9.84 -41.74
C ALA A 136 28.69 -8.49 -41.61
N ILE A 137 29.79 -8.28 -42.36
CA ILE A 137 30.63 -7.07 -42.30
C ILE A 137 29.82 -5.77 -42.42
N THR A 138 28.64 -5.82 -43.04
CA THR A 138 27.72 -4.70 -43.24
C THR A 138 27.05 -4.19 -41.96
N ASP A 139 26.95 -5.01 -40.91
CA ASP A 139 26.30 -4.65 -39.64
C ASP A 139 27.30 -4.18 -38.57
N ARG A 140 28.59 -4.14 -38.88
CA ARG A 140 29.58 -3.52 -38.01
C ARG A 140 29.51 -1.99 -38.19
N PRO A 141 29.46 -1.21 -37.11
CA PRO A 141 29.57 0.24 -37.24
C PRO A 141 30.87 0.58 -37.99
N PRO A 142 30.87 1.65 -38.81
CA PRO A 142 32.04 2.01 -39.60
C PRO A 142 33.27 2.15 -38.70
N LEU A 143 34.46 1.82 -39.21
CA LEU A 143 35.73 1.87 -38.48
C LEU A 143 36.01 3.22 -37.79
N SER A 144 35.38 4.31 -38.24
CA SER A 144 35.43 5.63 -37.59
C SER A 144 34.84 5.66 -36.18
N ASN A 145 33.97 4.70 -35.85
CA ASN A 145 33.31 4.56 -34.55
C ASN A 145 34.15 3.78 -33.53
N TYR A 146 35.37 3.39 -33.88
CA TYR A 146 36.30 2.72 -32.97
C TYR A 146 37.46 3.66 -32.59
N THR A 147 37.91 3.58 -31.35
CA THR A 147 39.17 4.17 -30.91
C THR A 147 40.34 3.40 -31.54
N HIS A 148 41.53 3.99 -31.56
CA HIS A 148 42.75 3.33 -32.03
C HIS A 148 43.08 2.01 -31.30
N THR A 149 42.48 1.78 -30.12
CA THR A 149 42.57 0.55 -29.32
C THR A 149 41.50 -0.50 -29.65
N GLY A 150 40.66 -0.28 -30.68
CA GLY A 150 39.60 -1.21 -31.10
C GLY A 150 38.35 -1.20 -30.23
N ARG A 151 38.20 -0.22 -29.33
CA ARG A 151 37.01 -0.07 -28.47
C ARG A 151 36.00 0.86 -29.15
N LEU A 152 34.71 0.58 -29.04
CA LEU A 152 33.67 1.49 -29.56
C LEU A 152 33.77 2.85 -28.87
N LYS A 153 33.80 3.94 -29.66
CA LYS A 153 33.65 5.32 -29.16
C LYS A 153 32.27 5.43 -28.51
N ALA A 154 32.21 5.98 -27.31
CA ALA A 154 30.94 6.35 -26.71
C ALA A 154 30.24 7.34 -27.63
N LEU A 155 29.13 6.93 -28.24
CA LEU A 155 28.22 7.85 -28.88
C LEU A 155 27.74 8.81 -27.80
N ALA A 156 27.89 10.12 -28.01
CA ALA A 156 27.29 11.13 -27.15
C ALA A 156 25.76 10.98 -27.27
N SER A 157 25.18 10.09 -26.46
CA SER A 157 23.75 9.86 -26.43
C SER A 157 23.08 11.11 -25.91
N ALA A 158 22.18 11.64 -26.75
CA ALA A 158 21.16 12.61 -26.43
C ALA A 158 20.65 12.43 -24.99
N ALA A 159 20.49 13.57 -24.32
CA ALA A 159 19.94 13.71 -22.99
C ALA A 159 18.82 12.69 -22.70
N THR A 160 19.11 11.75 -21.79
CA THR A 160 18.07 11.07 -21.04
C THR A 160 17.29 12.15 -20.29
N HIS A 161 16.08 12.45 -20.73
CA HIS A 161 15.14 13.27 -19.96
C HIS A 161 14.98 12.60 -18.59
N ALA A 162 15.60 13.21 -17.58
CA ALA A 162 15.33 12.90 -16.19
C ALA A 162 13.83 13.15 -15.95
N SER A 163 13.07 12.10 -15.66
CA SER A 163 11.69 12.21 -15.25
C SER A 163 11.64 13.08 -13.98
N PRO A 164 10.88 14.19 -13.96
CA PRO A 164 10.84 15.05 -12.80
C PRO A 164 10.00 14.38 -11.71
N ASN A 165 10.65 14.08 -10.58
CA ASN A 165 10.12 14.15 -9.22
C ASN A 165 8.59 13.99 -9.07
N LEU A 166 8.13 12.75 -8.91
CA LEU A 166 6.79 12.49 -8.38
C LEU A 166 6.84 12.69 -6.86
N SER A 167 6.69 13.93 -6.39
CA SER A 167 6.52 14.19 -4.95
C SER A 167 5.08 13.89 -4.55
N LEU A 168 4.87 12.80 -3.82
CA LEU A 168 3.66 12.56 -3.02
C LEU A 168 3.64 13.56 -1.86
N GLN A 169 3.17 14.78 -2.13
CA GLN A 169 2.67 15.67 -1.10
C GLN A 169 1.15 15.53 -1.04
N ALA A 170 0.68 14.60 -0.19
CA ALA A 170 -0.66 14.68 0.36
C ALA A 170 -0.70 15.84 1.35
N SER A 171 -0.84 17.07 0.84
CA SER A 171 -1.23 18.20 1.68
C SER A 171 -2.73 18.39 1.55
N VAL A 172 -3.46 17.91 2.55
CA VAL A 172 -4.83 18.39 2.77
C VAL A 172 -4.71 19.84 3.20
N PRO A 173 -5.32 20.81 2.50
CA PRO A 173 -5.20 22.22 2.85
C PRO A 173 -5.83 22.48 4.22
N TYR A 174 -5.10 23.23 5.06
CA TYR A 174 -5.46 23.60 6.45
C TYR A 174 -6.79 24.37 6.59
N GLY A 175 -7.40 24.78 5.46
CA GLY A 175 -8.71 25.45 5.43
C GLY A 175 -9.92 24.53 5.63
N MET A 176 -9.76 23.20 5.48
CA MET A 176 -10.86 22.23 5.60
C MET A 176 -11.30 21.96 7.06
N VAL A 177 -10.55 22.45 8.05
CA VAL A 177 -10.81 22.19 9.49
C VAL A 177 -11.72 23.28 10.11
N HIS A 178 -12.15 24.28 9.35
CA HIS A 178 -12.98 25.38 9.85
C HIS A 178 -14.41 25.44 9.26
N GLU A 179 -14.90 24.34 8.70
CA GLU A 179 -16.25 24.25 8.12
C GLU A 179 -17.39 24.05 9.14
N GLU A 180 -17.15 24.01 10.45
CA GLU A 180 -18.23 23.82 11.45
C GLU A 180 -19.35 24.88 11.31
N ARG A 181 -18.99 26.14 11.00
CA ARG A 181 -19.99 27.21 10.78
C ARG A 181 -20.69 27.13 9.42
N GLN A 182 -20.03 26.57 8.41
CA GLN A 182 -20.62 26.40 7.08
C GLN A 182 -21.58 25.20 7.05
N PHE A 183 -21.30 24.18 7.88
CA PHE A 183 -22.14 23.00 8.04
C PHE A 183 -23.45 23.30 8.78
N GLU A 184 -23.43 24.11 9.84
CA GLU A 184 -24.65 24.58 10.51
C GLU A 184 -25.56 25.36 9.55
N GLY A 185 -25.00 26.26 8.75
CA GLY A 185 -25.75 26.99 7.73
C GLY A 185 -26.21 26.14 6.52
N TYR A 186 -25.61 24.97 6.29
CA TYR A 186 -26.08 23.99 5.29
C TYR A 186 -27.27 23.18 5.83
N LEU A 187 -27.20 22.73 7.08
CA LEU A 187 -28.29 22.01 7.75
C LEU A 187 -29.55 22.89 7.90
N GLU A 188 -29.40 24.18 8.23
CA GLU A 188 -30.53 25.12 8.28
C GLU A 188 -31.19 25.28 6.89
N ARG A 189 -30.39 25.34 5.81
CA ARG A 189 -30.93 25.46 4.44
C ARG A 189 -31.64 24.20 3.96
N VAL A 190 -31.10 23.02 4.25
CA VAL A 190 -31.74 21.74 3.89
C VAL A 190 -33.06 21.55 4.66
N ALA A 191 -33.11 21.95 5.94
CA ALA A 191 -34.33 21.91 6.74
C ALA A 191 -35.42 22.86 6.21
N VAL A 192 -35.04 24.04 5.70
CA VAL A 192 -35.98 24.99 5.09
C VAL A 192 -36.54 24.47 3.76
N LEU A 193 -35.73 23.79 2.94
CA LEU A 193 -36.16 23.22 1.66
C LEU A 193 -37.10 22.02 1.83
N ALA A 194 -36.91 21.20 2.87
CA ALA A 194 -37.79 20.07 3.17
C ALA A 194 -39.22 20.49 3.58
N HIS A 195 -39.43 21.74 3.97
CA HIS A 195 -40.74 22.31 4.32
C HIS A 195 -41.44 23.05 3.16
N HIS A 196 -40.87 23.04 1.95
CA HIS A 196 -41.47 23.67 0.75
C HIS A 196 -42.01 22.70 -0.30
N ASP A 197 -41.79 21.39 -0.12
CA ASP A 197 -42.28 20.34 -1.04
C ASP A 197 -43.47 19.53 -0.45
N GLN A 198 -44.29 20.12 0.43
CA GLN A 198 -45.57 19.55 0.89
C GLN A 198 -46.75 20.47 0.61
#